data_AF-A0A4U7E204-F1
#
_entry.id   AF-A0A4U7E204-F1
#
_cell.length_a   1.000
_cell.length_b   1.000
_cell.length_c   1.000
_cell.angle_alpha   90.00
_cell.angle_beta   90.00
_cell.angle_gamma   90.00
#
_symmetry.space_group_name_H-M   'P 1'
#
loop_
_entity.id
_entity.type
_entity.pdbx_description
1 polymer ?
#
loop_
_entity_poly.entity_id
_entity_poly.type
_entity_poly.pdbx_seq_one_letter_code
_entity_poly.pdbx_strand_id
1 'polypeptide(L)'
;MTSASSGEGGAGAGHGDVSDADLVAAYRHDVHKLRGRQHAAAAEEVCGVRVNESVPLGADRDAALLSRPDGEPEQTVKNHVSPARLSLVTGATVADSGAVPASGADVRGLVVPRCEEPARLHATWLTSGVAARFNESVYVPYTSLKYHTLLVAALLDNYRAGHAFNDLYVVVERPGRGPPTDAGAVAAAVSADVVVPCRTVLWTSELTVRVTGDPPASGSAGVASIGAGLAQSFADTWGRLTAQPLNLDREWLRVVDAQLRRIRSFSTALQFVEDATRAWGGDAS
;
A
#
# COMPACT_ATOMS: atom_id res chain seq x y z
N MET A 1 38.36 19.88 37.99
CA MET A 1 38.69 20.57 36.72
C MET A 1 38.98 19.50 35.69
N THR A 2 38.08 19.40 34.73
CA THR A 2 38.04 18.50 33.58
C THR A 2 39.07 18.91 32.51
N SER A 3 39.60 17.93 31.79
CA SER A 3 39.98 17.92 30.34
C SER A 3 41.05 16.83 30.12
N ALA A 4 41.08 16.04 29.05
CA ALA A 4 40.13 15.65 28.02
C ALA A 4 40.78 14.44 27.33
N SER A 5 40.05 13.33 27.14
CA SER A 5 40.41 12.29 26.18
C SER A 5 39.38 12.32 25.07
N SER A 6 39.80 12.59 23.84
CA SER A 6 38.93 12.53 22.67
C SER A 6 39.67 11.79 21.58
N GLY A 7 39.18 10.59 21.29
CA GLY A 7 39.76 9.68 20.31
C GLY A 7 38.93 8.43 20.20
N GLU A 8 37.66 8.57 19.81
CA GLU A 8 36.88 7.45 19.29
C GLU A 8 36.42 7.79 17.89
N GLY A 9 37.04 7.11 16.92
CA GLY A 9 36.60 7.07 15.55
C GLY A 9 35.25 6.35 15.48
N GLY A 10 34.21 7.09 15.12
CA GLY A 10 32.93 6.52 14.76
C GLY A 10 33.09 5.67 13.51
N ALA A 11 32.94 4.36 13.68
CA ALA A 11 32.74 3.44 12.58
C ALA A 11 31.49 3.87 11.81
N GLY A 12 31.67 4.28 10.55
CA GLY A 12 30.57 4.53 9.63
C GLY A 12 29.75 3.27 9.49
N ALA A 13 28.50 3.30 9.97
CA ALA A 13 27.49 2.33 9.60
C ALA A 13 27.29 2.45 8.08
N GLY A 14 27.80 1.47 7.34
CA GLY A 14 27.60 1.38 5.91
C GLY A 14 26.11 1.43 5.61
N HIS A 15 25.68 2.46 4.88
CA HIS A 15 24.42 2.42 4.16
C HIS A 15 24.58 1.33 3.11
N GLY A 16 24.10 0.12 3.42
CA GLY A 16 23.98 -0.94 2.43
C GLY A 16 23.10 -0.41 1.30
N ASP A 17 23.65 -0.39 0.09
CA ASP A 17 22.96 0.07 -1.10
C ASP A 17 21.72 -0.81 -1.31
N VAL A 18 20.53 -0.23 -1.17
CA VAL A 18 19.27 -0.98 -1.30
C VAL A 18 19.07 -1.33 -2.77
N SER A 19 18.97 -2.63 -3.04
CA SER A 19 18.93 -3.20 -4.37
C SER A 19 17.49 -3.46 -4.86
N ASP A 20 17.34 -3.80 -6.14
CA ASP A 20 16.06 -4.30 -6.66
C ASP A 20 15.60 -5.59 -5.96
N ALA A 21 16.53 -6.40 -5.43
CA ALA A 21 16.20 -7.59 -4.65
C ALA A 21 15.46 -7.24 -3.35
N ASP A 22 15.77 -6.09 -2.74
CA ASP A 22 15.07 -5.63 -1.54
C ASP A 22 13.63 -5.19 -1.85
N LEU A 23 13.39 -4.57 -3.02
CA LEU A 23 12.02 -4.30 -3.48
C LEU A 23 11.25 -5.58 -3.80
N VAL A 24 11.91 -6.57 -4.41
CA VAL A 24 11.31 -7.90 -4.62
C VAL A 24 10.92 -8.53 -3.28
N ALA A 25 11.80 -8.45 -2.28
CA ALA A 25 11.53 -8.93 -0.93
C ALA A 25 10.35 -8.17 -0.28
N ALA A 26 10.23 -6.86 -0.48
CA ALA A 26 9.10 -6.07 0.01
C ALA A 26 7.74 -6.59 -0.50
N TYR A 27 7.64 -7.05 -1.76
CA TYR A 27 6.40 -7.67 -2.28
C TYR A 27 6.13 -9.08 -1.75
N ARG A 28 7.10 -9.69 -1.04
CA ARG A 28 7.06 -11.06 -0.54
C ARG A 28 7.07 -11.15 0.99
N HIS A 29 7.29 -10.04 1.70
CA HIS A 29 7.55 -10.03 3.15
C HIS A 29 6.33 -10.40 4.02
N ASP A 30 5.12 -10.25 3.47
CA ASP A 30 3.89 -10.37 4.25
C ASP A 30 2.97 -11.50 3.74
N VAL A 31 3.53 -12.40 2.94
CA VAL A 31 2.83 -13.55 2.34
C VAL A 31 2.25 -14.49 3.40
N HIS A 32 2.84 -14.54 4.60
CA HIS A 32 2.29 -15.32 5.72
C HIS A 32 0.86 -14.90 6.11
N LYS A 33 0.48 -13.62 5.91
CA LYS A 33 -0.88 -13.11 6.20
C LYS A 33 -1.94 -13.68 5.26
N LEU A 34 -1.60 -13.87 3.97
CA LEU A 34 -2.46 -14.56 2.99
C LEU A 34 -2.78 -15.99 3.43
N ARG A 35 -1.90 -16.59 4.24
CA ARG A 35 -1.99 -17.97 4.71
C ARG A 35 -2.59 -18.09 6.11
N GLY A 36 -3.07 -16.99 6.69
CA GLY A 36 -3.65 -16.95 8.03
C GLY A 36 -2.65 -17.32 9.13
N ARG A 37 -1.36 -17.09 8.90
CA ARG A 37 -0.30 -17.39 9.87
C ARG A 37 0.18 -16.11 10.54
N GLN A 38 0.69 -16.24 11.76
CA GLN A 38 1.49 -15.19 12.41
C GLN A 38 2.92 -15.21 11.87
N HIS A 39 3.62 -14.08 12.02
CA HIS A 39 5.00 -13.93 11.55
C HIS A 39 5.95 -14.98 12.14
N ALA A 40 5.85 -15.27 13.44
CA ALA A 40 6.68 -16.29 14.11
C ALA A 40 6.46 -17.73 13.60
N ALA A 41 5.34 -17.99 12.92
CA ALA A 41 5.01 -19.27 12.30
C ALA A 41 5.05 -19.21 10.76
N ALA A 42 5.61 -18.13 10.20
CA ALA A 42 5.77 -17.94 8.77
C ALA A 42 6.74 -18.99 8.21
N ALA A 43 6.43 -19.48 7.01
CA ALA A 43 7.38 -20.29 6.27
C ALA A 43 8.42 -19.35 5.62
N GLU A 44 9.68 -19.73 5.66
CA GLU A 44 10.76 -19.01 4.97
C GLU A 44 10.64 -19.12 3.44
N GLU A 45 10.00 -20.19 2.96
CA GLU A 45 9.77 -20.43 1.54
C GLU A 45 8.31 -20.80 1.24
N VAL A 46 7.77 -20.24 0.16
CA VAL A 46 6.48 -20.60 -0.41
C VAL A 46 6.59 -20.72 -1.93
N CYS A 47 6.13 -21.84 -2.49
CA CYS A 47 6.13 -22.09 -3.92
C CYS A 47 7.51 -22.02 -4.61
N GLY A 48 8.60 -22.34 -3.91
CA GLY A 48 9.97 -22.23 -4.46
C GLY A 48 10.61 -20.86 -4.28
N VAL A 49 10.00 -19.97 -3.49
CA VAL A 49 10.37 -18.54 -3.38
C VAL A 49 10.56 -18.18 -1.92
N ARG A 50 11.68 -17.51 -1.60
CA ARG A 50 11.90 -16.93 -0.28
C ARG A 50 10.89 -15.83 -0.02
N VAL A 51 10.27 -15.86 1.16
CA VAL A 51 9.20 -14.94 1.56
C VAL A 51 9.39 -14.57 3.03
N ASN A 52 8.71 -13.52 3.46
CA ASN A 52 8.77 -13.03 4.85
C ASN A 52 10.15 -12.58 5.31
N GLU A 53 10.99 -12.18 4.36
CA GLU A 53 12.27 -11.51 4.64
C GLU A 53 12.03 -10.11 5.19
N SER A 54 12.91 -9.65 6.08
CA SER A 54 12.81 -8.30 6.64
C SER A 54 12.99 -7.26 5.54
N VAL A 55 12.18 -6.19 5.60
CA VAL A 55 12.27 -5.07 4.67
C VAL A 55 13.23 -4.01 5.24
N PRO A 56 14.26 -3.56 4.50
CA PRO A 56 15.25 -2.62 5.01
C PRO A 56 14.70 -1.19 5.17
N LEU A 57 15.55 -0.32 5.72
CA LEU A 57 15.31 1.12 5.93
C LEU A 57 14.06 1.48 6.76
N GLY A 58 13.47 0.50 7.46
CA GLY A 58 12.29 0.71 8.29
C GLY A 58 10.99 0.93 7.51
N ALA A 59 10.99 0.67 6.19
CA ALA A 59 9.83 0.92 5.32
C ALA A 59 8.56 0.17 5.77
N ASP A 60 8.67 -1.06 6.25
CA ASP A 60 7.53 -1.82 6.77
C ASP A 60 6.93 -1.18 8.04
N ARG A 61 7.78 -0.79 8.99
CA ARG A 61 7.36 -0.12 10.22
C ARG A 61 6.65 1.20 9.91
N ASP A 62 7.22 2.00 9.00
CA ASP A 62 6.66 3.31 8.66
C ASP A 62 5.35 3.16 7.86
N ALA A 63 5.22 2.13 7.01
CA ALA A 63 3.95 1.80 6.33
C ALA A 63 2.87 1.32 7.30
N ALA A 64 3.26 0.60 8.36
CA ALA A 64 2.33 0.21 9.42
C ALA A 64 1.77 1.45 10.15
N LEU A 65 2.59 2.49 10.38
CA LEU A 65 2.15 3.76 10.98
C LEU A 65 1.17 4.54 10.07
N LEU A 66 1.25 4.36 8.75
CA LEU A 66 0.24 4.90 7.81
C LEU A 66 -1.09 4.16 7.90
N SER A 67 -1.09 2.91 8.33
CA SER A 67 -2.26 2.03 8.25
C SER A 67 -2.96 1.80 9.58
N ARG A 68 -2.26 1.91 10.71
CA ARG A 68 -2.81 1.68 12.04
C ARG A 68 -2.14 2.57 13.10
N PRO A 69 -2.83 2.87 14.22
CA PRO A 69 -2.22 3.58 15.34
C PRO A 69 -1.01 2.83 15.89
N ASP A 70 -0.07 3.58 16.47
CA ASP A 70 1.05 3.02 17.22
C ASP A 70 0.58 2.39 18.54
N GLY A 71 1.34 1.45 19.07
CA GLY A 71 1.05 0.71 20.30
C GLY A 71 0.34 -0.64 20.10
N GLU A 72 -0.15 -1.20 21.21
CA GLU A 72 -0.83 -2.50 21.22
C GLU A 72 -2.15 -2.45 20.43
N PRO A 73 -2.38 -3.35 19.45
CA PRO A 73 -3.59 -3.32 18.65
C PRO A 73 -4.85 -3.59 19.49
N GLU A 74 -5.80 -2.64 19.49
CA GLU A 74 -7.14 -2.87 20.00
C GLU A 74 -8.05 -3.43 18.91
N GLN A 75 -8.83 -4.48 19.23
CA GLN A 75 -9.76 -5.08 18.28
C GLN A 75 -10.91 -4.11 17.98
N THR A 76 -10.99 -3.59 16.76
CA THR A 76 -12.00 -2.59 16.39
C THR A 76 -13.37 -3.21 16.09
N VAL A 77 -13.43 -4.51 15.79
CA VAL A 77 -14.68 -5.26 15.57
C VAL A 77 -14.67 -6.53 16.40
N LYS A 78 -15.54 -6.59 17.42
CA LYS A 78 -15.68 -7.76 18.29
C LYS A 78 -15.98 -9.01 17.46
N ASN A 79 -15.35 -10.12 17.82
CA ASN A 79 -15.51 -11.44 17.20
C ASN A 79 -15.00 -11.56 15.75
N HIS A 80 -14.37 -10.53 15.18
CA HIS A 80 -13.68 -10.67 13.90
C HIS A 80 -12.34 -11.39 14.11
N VAL A 81 -12.24 -12.62 13.61
CA VAL A 81 -11.05 -13.48 13.76
C VAL A 81 -10.49 -13.96 12.42
N SER A 82 -11.10 -13.52 11.31
CA SER A 82 -10.74 -13.95 9.97
C SER A 82 -9.68 -13.01 9.34
N PRO A 83 -8.70 -13.53 8.59
CA PRO A 83 -7.85 -12.71 7.72
C PRO A 83 -8.62 -12.01 6.60
N ALA A 84 -9.86 -12.42 6.33
CA ALA A 84 -10.72 -11.74 5.37
C ALA A 84 -11.03 -10.30 5.84
N ARG A 85 -10.92 -9.34 4.93
CA ARG A 85 -11.24 -7.93 5.18
C ARG A 85 -12.75 -7.70 5.23
N LEU A 86 -13.17 -6.67 5.96
CA LEU A 86 -14.50 -6.08 5.89
C LEU A 86 -14.51 -4.87 4.94
N SER A 87 -15.52 -4.75 4.09
CA SER A 87 -15.68 -3.56 3.24
C SER A 87 -16.34 -2.42 4.01
N LEU A 88 -15.80 -1.21 3.89
CA LEU A 88 -16.48 0.01 4.34
C LEU A 88 -17.66 0.40 3.44
N VAL A 89 -17.71 -0.10 2.20
CA VAL A 89 -18.81 0.17 1.27
C VAL A 89 -20.04 -0.67 1.61
N THR A 90 -19.86 -1.96 1.89
CA THR A 90 -20.97 -2.89 2.13
C THR A 90 -21.15 -3.29 3.59
N GLY A 91 -20.14 -3.08 4.44
CA GLY A 91 -20.09 -3.60 5.81
C GLY A 91 -19.84 -5.10 5.91
N ALA A 92 -19.73 -5.81 4.78
CA ALA A 92 -19.63 -7.27 4.74
C ALA A 92 -18.18 -7.75 4.58
N THR A 93 -17.94 -9.01 4.97
CA THR A 93 -16.70 -9.72 4.64
C THR A 93 -16.58 -9.88 3.13
N VAL A 94 -15.42 -9.51 2.58
CA VAL A 94 -15.22 -9.44 1.12
C VAL A 94 -14.90 -10.78 0.45
N ALA A 95 -14.63 -11.82 1.26
CA ALA A 95 -14.27 -13.13 0.77
C ALA A 95 -15.05 -14.21 1.53
N ASP A 96 -15.53 -15.20 0.80
CA ASP A 96 -16.12 -16.40 1.38
C ASP A 96 -15.10 -17.18 2.21
N SER A 97 -15.57 -17.95 3.18
CA SER A 97 -14.72 -18.74 4.08
C SER A 97 -13.80 -19.73 3.33
N GLY A 98 -14.22 -20.23 2.16
CA GLY A 98 -13.40 -21.11 1.32
C GLY A 98 -12.26 -20.41 0.57
N ALA A 99 -12.25 -19.07 0.52
CA ALA A 99 -11.22 -18.28 -0.13
C ALA A 99 -10.12 -17.78 0.84
N VAL A 100 -10.25 -18.09 2.13
CA VAL A 100 -9.30 -17.69 3.19
C VAL A 100 -8.98 -18.89 4.08
N PRO A 101 -7.71 -19.31 4.20
CA PRO A 101 -6.51 -18.72 3.60
C PRO A 101 -6.46 -18.85 2.07
N ALA A 102 -5.63 -18.00 1.44
CA ALA A 102 -5.40 -18.04 -0.01
C ALA A 102 -4.92 -19.43 -0.47
N SER A 103 -5.36 -19.86 -1.64
CA SER A 103 -4.91 -21.12 -2.23
C SER A 103 -3.43 -21.04 -2.61
N GLY A 104 -2.77 -22.19 -2.77
CA GLY A 104 -1.39 -22.23 -3.26
C GLY A 104 -1.23 -21.61 -4.66
N ALA A 105 -2.27 -21.67 -5.50
CA ALA A 105 -2.29 -21.03 -6.82
C ALA A 105 -2.38 -19.50 -6.69
N ASP A 106 -3.24 -18.99 -5.80
CA ASP A 106 -3.36 -17.56 -5.52
C ASP A 106 -2.05 -16.98 -4.99
N VAL A 107 -1.41 -17.66 -4.03
CA VAL A 107 -0.12 -17.21 -3.47
C VAL A 107 0.97 -17.25 -4.55
N ARG A 108 1.03 -18.32 -5.37
CA ARG A 108 1.96 -18.40 -6.51
C ARG A 108 1.77 -17.25 -7.49
N GLY A 109 0.53 -16.84 -7.73
CA GLY A 109 0.20 -15.71 -8.60
C GLY A 109 0.70 -14.36 -8.09
N LEU A 110 0.86 -14.21 -6.76
CA LEU A 110 1.38 -12.98 -6.14
C LEU A 110 2.90 -12.97 -5.97
N VAL A 111 3.51 -14.10 -5.59
CA VAL A 111 4.98 -14.17 -5.39
C VAL A 111 5.74 -14.29 -6.71
N VAL A 112 5.06 -14.75 -7.77
CA VAL A 112 5.55 -14.93 -9.15
C VAL A 112 6.95 -15.56 -9.16
N PRO A 113 7.06 -16.89 -8.96
CA PRO A 113 8.37 -17.55 -8.85
C PRO A 113 9.29 -17.21 -10.02
N ARG A 114 10.57 -16.94 -9.71
CA ARG A 114 11.62 -16.53 -10.65
C ARG A 114 11.46 -15.13 -11.27
N CYS A 115 10.47 -14.35 -10.84
CA CYS A 115 10.38 -12.94 -11.18
C CYS A 115 11.24 -12.13 -10.21
N GLU A 116 12.28 -11.50 -10.73
CA GLU A 116 13.17 -10.60 -9.97
C GLU A 116 13.01 -9.14 -10.43
N GLU A 117 11.96 -8.85 -11.20
CA GLU A 117 11.64 -7.50 -11.70
C GLU A 117 10.65 -6.79 -10.75
N PRO A 118 11.07 -5.75 -10.01
CA PRO A 118 10.18 -5.05 -9.08
C PRO A 118 8.94 -4.47 -9.75
N ALA A 119 9.08 -3.91 -10.97
CA ALA A 119 7.96 -3.34 -11.73
C ALA A 119 6.85 -4.36 -12.02
N ARG A 120 7.22 -5.62 -12.30
CA ARG A 120 6.26 -6.69 -12.57
C ARG A 120 5.56 -7.18 -11.30
N LEU A 121 6.27 -7.27 -10.19
CA LEU A 121 5.67 -7.60 -8.88
C LEU A 121 4.76 -6.46 -8.40
N HIS A 122 5.19 -5.23 -8.57
CA HIS A 122 4.39 -4.02 -8.31
C HIS A 122 3.07 -4.06 -9.07
N ALA A 123 3.12 -4.24 -10.39
CA ALA A 123 1.94 -4.38 -11.24
C ALA A 123 1.04 -5.54 -10.79
N THR A 124 1.61 -6.70 -10.48
CA THR A 124 0.90 -7.87 -9.95
C THR A 124 0.10 -7.52 -8.69
N TRP A 125 0.73 -6.86 -7.71
CA TRP A 125 0.06 -6.45 -6.47
C TRP A 125 -0.96 -5.33 -6.69
N LEU A 126 -0.61 -4.32 -7.48
CA LEU A 126 -1.47 -3.16 -7.79
C LEU A 126 -2.81 -3.59 -8.41
N THR A 127 -2.79 -4.58 -9.30
CA THR A 127 -4.00 -5.10 -9.95
C THR A 127 -4.59 -6.33 -9.27
N SER A 128 -4.05 -6.78 -8.12
CA SER A 128 -4.49 -8.02 -7.49
C SER A 128 -5.86 -7.91 -6.81
N GLY A 129 -6.81 -8.69 -7.30
CA GLY A 129 -8.07 -8.95 -6.58
C GLY A 129 -7.92 -9.94 -5.42
N VAL A 130 -6.87 -10.78 -5.43
CA VAL A 130 -6.57 -11.73 -4.34
C VAL A 130 -6.09 -10.98 -3.10
N ALA A 131 -5.08 -10.12 -3.24
CA ALA A 131 -4.49 -9.40 -2.12
C ALA A 131 -5.51 -8.45 -1.45
N ALA A 132 -6.44 -7.88 -2.24
CA ALA A 132 -7.50 -6.99 -1.74
C ALA A 132 -8.52 -7.68 -0.80
N ARG A 133 -8.52 -9.02 -0.75
CA ARG A 133 -9.41 -9.80 0.13
C ARG A 133 -8.95 -9.81 1.59
N PHE A 134 -7.67 -9.53 1.83
CA PHE A 134 -7.05 -9.75 3.12
C PHE A 134 -6.88 -8.43 3.88
N ASN A 135 -7.22 -8.45 5.16
CA ASN A 135 -6.83 -7.39 6.07
C ASN A 135 -5.33 -7.47 6.36
N GLU A 136 -4.76 -6.35 6.81
CA GLU A 136 -3.37 -6.31 7.26
C GLU A 136 -3.22 -7.00 8.63
N SER A 137 -4.26 -6.89 9.45
CA SER A 137 -4.36 -7.48 10.78
C SER A 137 -5.81 -7.72 11.17
N VAL A 138 -6.07 -8.84 11.84
CA VAL A 138 -7.41 -9.22 12.32
C VAL A 138 -7.98 -8.24 13.35
N TYR A 139 -7.12 -7.46 14.02
CA TYR A 139 -7.53 -6.43 14.98
C TYR A 139 -8.15 -5.20 14.30
N VAL A 140 -7.77 -4.94 13.05
CA VAL A 140 -8.22 -3.78 12.26
C VAL A 140 -8.74 -4.25 10.90
N PRO A 141 -9.90 -4.95 10.86
CA PRO A 141 -10.33 -5.71 9.69
C PRO A 141 -10.75 -4.90 8.47
N TYR A 142 -10.76 -3.56 8.56
CA TYR A 142 -10.99 -2.66 7.43
C TYR A 142 -9.70 -2.28 6.68
N THR A 143 -8.53 -2.54 7.27
CA THR A 143 -7.22 -2.35 6.61
C THR A 143 -7.04 -3.32 5.44
N SER A 144 -6.06 -3.06 4.58
CA SER A 144 -5.81 -3.88 3.39
C SER A 144 -4.36 -4.31 3.29
N LEU A 145 -4.14 -5.63 3.19
CA LEU A 145 -2.82 -6.21 2.98
C LEU A 145 -2.21 -5.75 1.65
N LYS A 146 -3.04 -5.62 0.60
CA LYS A 146 -2.62 -5.12 -0.70
C LYS A 146 -1.99 -3.73 -0.56
N TYR A 147 -2.72 -2.81 0.06
CA TYR A 147 -2.28 -1.42 0.16
C TYR A 147 -1.16 -1.24 1.17
N HIS A 148 -1.12 -2.03 2.26
CA HIS A 148 0.06 -2.09 3.12
C HIS A 148 1.30 -2.44 2.31
N THR A 149 1.28 -3.55 1.59
CA THR A 149 2.43 -4.03 0.79
C THR A 149 2.85 -3.02 -0.28
N LEU A 150 1.90 -2.37 -0.96
CA LEU A 150 2.18 -1.31 -1.93
C LEU A 150 2.81 -0.08 -1.28
N LEU A 151 2.35 0.32 -0.09
CA LEU A 151 2.95 1.42 0.68
C LEU A 151 4.37 1.06 1.15
N VAL A 152 4.61 -0.17 1.61
CA VAL A 152 5.96 -0.64 1.98
C VAL A 152 6.94 -0.48 0.82
N ALA A 153 6.55 -0.96 -0.36
CA ALA A 153 7.40 -0.86 -1.55
C ALA A 153 7.61 0.61 -2.00
N ALA A 154 6.57 1.45 -1.89
CA ALA A 154 6.68 2.86 -2.22
C ALA A 154 7.59 3.62 -1.26
N LEU A 155 7.49 3.37 0.04
CA LEU A 155 8.41 3.94 1.03
C LEU A 155 9.84 3.47 0.77
N LEU A 156 10.05 2.17 0.58
CA LEU A 156 11.38 1.62 0.32
C LEU A 156 12.01 2.22 -0.96
N ASP A 157 11.23 2.35 -2.04
CA ASP A 157 11.72 2.92 -3.29
C ASP A 157 12.09 4.42 -3.15
N ASN A 158 11.37 5.17 -2.33
CA ASN A 158 11.72 6.56 -2.05
C ASN A 158 12.93 6.67 -1.10
N TYR A 159 13.03 5.80 -0.09
CA TYR A 159 14.13 5.81 0.87
C TYR A 159 15.46 5.46 0.20
N ARG A 160 15.47 4.46 -0.68
CA ARG A 160 16.67 4.14 -1.48
C ARG A 160 17.06 5.26 -2.44
N ALA A 161 16.10 6.09 -2.86
CA ALA A 161 16.35 7.29 -3.66
C ALA A 161 16.81 8.50 -2.82
N GLY A 162 17.00 8.33 -1.51
CA GLY A 162 17.54 9.36 -0.61
C GLY A 162 16.50 10.28 0.04
N HIS A 163 15.20 10.01 -0.14
CA HIS A 163 14.13 10.78 0.47
C HIS A 163 13.81 10.27 1.87
N ALA A 164 13.70 11.14 2.87
CA ALA A 164 13.18 10.75 4.18
C ALA A 164 11.64 10.71 4.16
N PHE A 165 11.02 10.04 5.14
CA PHE A 165 9.56 9.96 5.26
C PHE A 165 8.86 11.33 5.20
N ASN A 166 9.43 12.34 5.87
CA ASN A 166 8.85 13.67 5.97
C ASN A 166 8.93 14.47 4.65
N ASP A 167 9.77 14.01 3.71
CA ASP A 167 9.94 14.60 2.39
C ASP A 167 8.96 14.01 1.36
N LEU A 168 8.12 13.05 1.78
CA LEU A 168 7.21 12.36 0.87
C LEU A 168 5.87 13.07 0.70
N TYR A 169 5.34 12.93 -0.50
CA TYR A 169 4.08 13.51 -0.94
C TYR A 169 3.15 12.42 -1.46
N VAL A 170 1.85 12.63 -1.23
CA VAL A 170 0.78 11.98 -1.97
C VAL A 170 0.47 12.82 -3.20
N VAL A 171 0.52 12.18 -4.36
CA VAL A 171 0.10 12.76 -5.65
C VAL A 171 -1.13 12.00 -6.12
N VAL A 172 -2.21 12.74 -6.40
CA VAL A 172 -3.49 12.20 -6.87
C VAL A 172 -3.85 12.82 -8.21
N GLU A 173 -4.07 11.96 -9.20
CA GLU A 173 -4.33 12.36 -10.58
C GLU A 173 -5.53 11.61 -11.13
N ARG A 174 -6.26 12.20 -12.08
CA ARG A 174 -7.29 11.46 -12.84
C ARG A 174 -6.60 10.72 -13.97
N PRO A 175 -6.67 9.38 -14.02
CA PRO A 175 -6.12 8.65 -15.14
C PRO A 175 -7.03 8.84 -16.35
N GLY A 176 -6.46 8.87 -17.56
CA GLY A 176 -7.25 8.84 -18.79
C GLY A 176 -8.03 7.52 -18.96
N ARG A 177 -7.57 6.44 -18.31
CA ARG A 177 -8.19 5.11 -18.34
C ARG A 177 -7.88 4.34 -17.05
N GLY A 178 -8.86 3.60 -16.53
CA GLY A 178 -8.65 2.66 -15.43
C GLY A 178 -7.92 1.37 -15.85
N PRO A 179 -7.50 0.54 -14.87
CA PRO A 179 -6.92 -0.77 -15.17
C PRO A 179 -7.95 -1.66 -15.87
N PRO A 180 -7.54 -2.49 -16.85
CA PRO A 180 -8.42 -3.53 -17.36
C PRO A 180 -8.68 -4.58 -16.27
N THR A 181 -9.82 -5.27 -16.36
CA THR A 181 -10.29 -6.25 -15.36
C THR A 181 -9.99 -7.70 -15.73
N ASP A 182 -9.33 -7.93 -16.87
CA ASP A 182 -9.01 -9.24 -17.42
C ASP A 182 -7.56 -9.66 -17.12
N ALA A 183 -7.13 -10.77 -17.72
CA ALA A 183 -5.77 -11.29 -17.58
C ALA A 183 -4.67 -10.33 -18.08
N GLY A 184 -5.02 -9.28 -18.84
CA GLY A 184 -4.11 -8.25 -19.33
C GLY A 184 -3.78 -7.15 -18.31
N ALA A 185 -4.40 -7.14 -17.12
CA ALA A 185 -4.22 -6.11 -16.10
C ALA A 185 -2.75 -5.85 -15.73
N VAL A 186 -1.97 -6.91 -15.51
CA VAL A 186 -0.56 -6.77 -15.14
C VAL A 186 0.26 -6.15 -16.28
N ALA A 187 0.09 -6.63 -17.51
CA ALA A 187 0.80 -6.10 -18.66
C ALA A 187 0.43 -4.62 -18.90
N ALA A 188 -0.85 -4.28 -18.78
CA ALA A 188 -1.33 -2.91 -18.89
C ALA A 188 -0.73 -2.00 -17.82
N ALA A 189 -0.62 -2.46 -16.57
CA ALA A 189 0.01 -1.71 -15.48
C ALA A 189 1.51 -1.48 -15.73
N VAL A 190 2.24 -2.48 -16.24
CA VAL A 190 3.67 -2.34 -16.57
C VAL A 190 3.90 -1.30 -17.68
N SER A 191 3.00 -1.21 -18.66
CA SER A 191 3.14 -0.29 -19.80
C SER A 191 2.48 1.08 -19.62
N ALA A 192 1.73 1.31 -18.54
CA ALA A 192 0.94 2.52 -18.38
C ALA A 192 1.76 3.68 -17.81
N ASP A 193 1.80 4.81 -18.51
CA ASP A 193 2.53 6.01 -18.07
C ASP A 193 2.07 6.55 -16.70
N VAL A 194 0.80 6.33 -16.34
CA VAL A 194 0.24 6.73 -15.05
C VAL A 194 0.74 5.86 -13.88
N VAL A 195 1.25 4.66 -14.17
CA VAL A 195 1.80 3.72 -13.20
C VAL A 195 3.31 3.90 -13.13
N VAL A 196 3.79 4.56 -12.08
CA VAL A 196 5.21 4.61 -11.77
C VAL A 196 5.56 3.37 -10.95
N PRO A 197 6.50 2.52 -11.43
CA PRO A 197 6.92 1.31 -10.72
C PRO A 197 7.23 1.58 -9.26
N CYS A 198 6.72 0.73 -8.39
CA CYS A 198 6.87 0.77 -6.94
C CYS A 198 6.30 2.00 -6.22
N ARG A 199 6.01 3.12 -6.90
CA ARG A 199 5.50 4.36 -6.29
C ARG A 199 4.00 4.57 -6.42
N THR A 200 3.37 4.09 -7.50
CA THR A 200 1.90 4.17 -7.67
C THR A 200 1.22 3.12 -6.79
N VAL A 201 0.48 3.54 -5.78
CA VAL A 201 -0.15 2.64 -4.80
C VAL A 201 -1.63 2.35 -5.08
N LEU A 202 -2.29 3.15 -5.93
CA LEU A 202 -3.67 2.92 -6.36
C LEU A 202 -3.85 3.33 -7.83
N TRP A 203 -4.60 2.54 -8.58
CA TRP A 203 -5.04 2.85 -9.93
C TRP A 203 -6.48 2.37 -10.12
N THR A 204 -7.41 3.31 -10.31
CA THR A 204 -8.83 3.04 -10.64
C THR A 204 -9.22 3.78 -11.92
N SER A 205 -10.48 3.72 -12.33
CA SER A 205 -10.99 4.58 -13.41
C SER A 205 -11.08 6.06 -13.04
N GLU A 206 -11.12 6.37 -11.73
CA GLU A 206 -11.40 7.73 -11.25
C GLU A 206 -10.14 8.48 -10.83
N LEU A 207 -9.18 7.76 -10.23
CA LEU A 207 -7.95 8.35 -9.76
C LEU A 207 -6.79 7.34 -9.72
N THR A 208 -5.58 7.87 -9.76
CA THR A 208 -4.35 7.21 -9.36
C THR A 208 -3.79 7.89 -8.12
N VAL A 209 -3.19 7.11 -7.22
CA VAL A 209 -2.46 7.64 -6.07
C VAL A 209 -1.02 7.17 -6.14
N ARG A 210 -0.09 8.10 -5.98
CA ARG A 210 1.35 7.84 -5.93
C ARG A 210 1.95 8.42 -4.65
N VAL A 211 2.89 7.69 -4.05
CA VAL A 211 3.73 8.20 -2.95
C VAL A 211 5.12 8.47 -3.50
N THR A 212 5.59 9.72 -3.40
CA THR A 212 6.88 10.10 -3.96
C THR A 212 7.53 11.29 -3.24
N GLY A 213 8.86 11.32 -3.17
CA GLY A 213 9.65 12.50 -2.78
C GLY A 213 9.83 13.52 -3.90
N ASP A 214 9.43 13.19 -5.14
CA ASP A 214 9.60 14.04 -6.33
C ASP A 214 8.22 14.41 -6.91
N PRO A 215 7.38 15.19 -6.20
CA PRO A 215 6.06 15.56 -6.71
C PRO A 215 6.17 16.46 -7.95
N PRO A 216 5.16 16.47 -8.84
CA PRO A 216 5.14 17.37 -9.98
C PRO A 216 5.15 18.83 -9.50
N ALA A 217 6.00 19.67 -10.10
CA ALA A 217 6.15 21.08 -9.71
C ALA A 217 4.90 21.93 -10.01
N SER A 218 4.09 21.52 -10.99
CA SER A 218 2.86 22.19 -11.37
C SER A 218 1.96 21.23 -12.15
N GLY A 219 0.64 21.43 -12.09
CA GLY A 219 -0.31 20.66 -12.89
C GLY A 219 -1.68 20.60 -12.25
N SER A 220 -2.57 19.81 -12.84
CA SER A 220 -3.90 19.53 -12.29
C SER A 220 -3.90 18.45 -11.20
N ALA A 221 -2.73 17.86 -10.90
CA ALA A 221 -2.57 16.86 -9.86
C ALA A 221 -2.83 17.47 -8.48
N GLY A 222 -3.59 16.77 -7.64
CA GLY A 222 -3.67 17.08 -6.22
C GLY A 222 -2.40 16.60 -5.54
N VAL A 223 -1.66 17.49 -4.88
CA VAL A 223 -0.43 17.17 -4.18
C VAL A 223 -0.57 17.56 -2.71
N ALA A 224 -0.13 16.69 -1.79
CA ALA A 224 -0.02 17.02 -0.38
C ALA A 224 1.15 16.28 0.26
N SER A 225 1.95 16.96 1.08
CA SER A 225 2.97 16.30 1.90
C SER A 225 2.31 15.36 2.91
N ILE A 226 2.87 14.16 3.09
CA ILE A 226 2.42 13.18 4.09
C ILE A 226 2.61 13.75 5.52
N GLY A 227 3.58 14.65 5.72
CA GLY A 227 3.79 15.41 6.94
C GLY A 227 4.86 14.82 7.87
N ALA A 228 5.18 15.57 8.93
CA ALA A 228 6.34 15.32 9.79
C ALA A 228 6.03 14.83 11.23
N GLY A 229 4.81 14.34 11.52
CA GLY A 229 4.40 14.08 12.91
C GLY A 229 3.17 13.18 13.16
N LEU A 230 2.95 12.90 14.45
CA LEU A 230 2.44 11.70 15.13
C LEU A 230 1.01 11.15 14.86
N ALA A 231 0.38 11.45 13.73
CA ALA A 231 -0.70 10.60 13.22
C ALA A 231 -0.83 10.86 11.72
N GLN A 232 -0.16 10.02 10.94
CA GLN A 232 -0.10 10.06 9.48
C GLN A 232 -1.49 9.75 8.92
N SER A 233 -2.35 10.75 8.95
CA SER A 233 -3.77 10.66 8.69
C SER A 233 -4.03 10.89 7.21
N PHE A 234 -4.63 9.89 6.56
CA PHE A 234 -5.05 10.00 5.18
C PHE A 234 -6.04 11.16 5.01
N ALA A 235 -7.01 11.30 5.92
CA ALA A 235 -7.97 12.40 5.93
C ALA A 235 -7.32 13.79 5.92
N ASP A 236 -6.30 14.00 6.75
CA ASP A 236 -5.60 15.28 6.83
C ASP A 236 -4.71 15.52 5.60
N THR A 237 -4.14 14.46 5.04
CA THR A 237 -3.38 14.54 3.77
C THR A 237 -4.30 14.86 2.60
N TRP A 238 -5.44 14.17 2.50
CA TRP A 238 -6.48 14.39 1.50
C TRP A 238 -7.06 15.81 1.59
N GLY A 239 -7.31 16.30 2.81
CA GLY A 239 -7.82 17.64 3.04
C GLY A 239 -6.88 18.77 2.60
N ARG A 240 -5.58 18.48 2.46
CA ARG A 240 -4.52 19.43 2.08
C ARG A 240 -4.12 19.35 0.60
N LEU A 241 -4.77 18.51 -0.21
CA LEU A 241 -4.46 18.41 -1.63
C LEU A 241 -4.59 19.78 -2.31
N THR A 242 -3.58 20.15 -3.10
CA THR A 242 -3.53 21.43 -3.82
C THR A 242 -4.61 21.60 -4.89
N ALA A 243 -5.21 20.51 -5.36
CA ALA A 243 -6.25 20.51 -6.37
C ALA A 243 -7.29 19.43 -6.06
N GLN A 244 -8.53 19.62 -6.54
CA GLN A 244 -9.61 18.64 -6.35
C GLN A 244 -9.47 17.48 -7.34
N PRO A 245 -9.06 16.26 -6.89
CA PRO A 245 -8.73 15.18 -7.82
C PRO A 245 -9.97 14.48 -8.37
N LEU A 246 -11.10 14.50 -7.66
CA LEU A 246 -12.32 13.79 -8.05
C LEU A 246 -13.26 14.64 -8.89
N ASN A 247 -13.97 14.04 -9.84
CA ASN A 247 -15.05 14.71 -10.57
C ASN A 247 -16.32 14.79 -9.71
N LEU A 248 -16.45 15.87 -8.94
CA LEU A 248 -17.54 16.07 -7.99
C LEU A 248 -18.92 16.35 -8.64
N ASP A 249 -19.00 16.41 -9.96
CA ASP A 249 -20.27 16.44 -10.68
C ASP A 249 -21.01 15.11 -10.53
N ARG A 250 -20.27 14.00 -10.34
CA ARG A 250 -20.82 12.68 -10.06
C ARG A 250 -21.15 12.56 -8.58
N GLU A 251 -22.41 12.31 -8.26
CA GLU A 251 -22.90 12.28 -6.87
C GLU A 251 -22.14 11.30 -5.97
N TRP A 252 -21.91 10.08 -6.45
CA TRP A 252 -21.19 9.07 -5.67
C TRP A 252 -19.74 9.46 -5.38
N LEU A 253 -19.10 10.27 -6.25
CA LEU A 253 -17.76 10.80 -6.00
C LEU A 253 -17.73 11.88 -4.92
N ARG A 254 -18.83 12.62 -4.71
CA ARG A 254 -18.97 13.49 -3.53
C ARG A 254 -19.03 12.68 -2.24
N VAL A 255 -19.73 11.53 -2.27
CA VAL A 255 -19.76 10.61 -1.13
C VAL A 255 -18.36 10.06 -0.85
N VAL A 256 -17.63 9.64 -1.88
CA VAL A 256 -16.23 9.19 -1.74
C VAL A 256 -15.37 10.29 -1.13
N ASP A 257 -15.38 11.51 -1.66
CA ASP A 257 -14.59 12.64 -1.13
C ASP A 257 -14.91 12.90 0.35
N ALA A 258 -16.20 12.90 0.72
CA ALA A 258 -16.63 13.13 2.11
C ALA A 258 -16.16 12.02 3.07
N GLN A 259 -16.10 10.77 2.64
CA GLN A 259 -15.59 9.67 3.46
C GLN A 259 -14.05 9.71 3.57
N LEU A 260 -13.35 10.03 2.48
CA LEU A 260 -11.89 10.15 2.50
C LEU A 260 -11.40 11.23 3.47
N ARG A 261 -12.18 12.30 3.68
CA ARG A 261 -11.93 13.33 4.71
C ARG A 261 -12.15 12.87 6.16
N ARG A 262 -12.47 11.59 6.39
CA ARG A 262 -12.71 11.02 7.73
C ARG A 262 -11.84 9.80 8.02
N ILE A 263 -11.44 9.05 6.99
CA ILE A 263 -10.64 7.85 7.13
C ILE A 263 -9.19 8.24 7.44
N ARG A 264 -8.66 7.79 8.58
CA ARG A 264 -7.27 8.06 8.97
C ARG A 264 -6.27 7.09 8.36
N SER A 265 -6.61 5.80 8.31
CA SER A 265 -5.74 4.76 7.78
C SER A 265 -5.60 4.86 6.26
N PHE A 266 -4.37 4.95 5.76
CA PHE A 266 -4.08 4.99 4.32
C PHE A 266 -4.54 3.70 3.63
N SER A 267 -4.19 2.52 4.15
CA SER A 267 -4.58 1.26 3.52
C SER A 267 -6.11 1.09 3.48
N THR A 268 -6.81 1.55 4.51
CA THR A 268 -8.28 1.57 4.55
C THR A 268 -8.87 2.54 3.53
N ALA A 269 -8.32 3.75 3.41
CA ALA A 269 -8.80 4.75 2.47
C ALA A 269 -8.61 4.33 1.01
N LEU A 270 -7.42 3.83 0.66
CA LEU A 270 -7.10 3.33 -0.68
C LEU A 270 -8.02 2.16 -1.06
N GLN A 271 -8.26 1.24 -0.12
CA GLN A 271 -9.19 0.14 -0.33
C GLN A 271 -10.64 0.59 -0.46
N PHE A 272 -11.06 1.59 0.31
CA PHE A 272 -12.39 2.18 0.17
C PHE A 272 -12.59 2.79 -1.22
N VAL A 273 -11.59 3.48 -1.79
CA VAL A 273 -11.67 3.98 -3.17
C VAL A 273 -11.81 2.85 -4.18
N GLU A 274 -11.02 1.77 -4.06
CA GLU A 274 -11.13 0.60 -4.95
C GLU A 274 -12.51 -0.05 -4.86
N ASP A 275 -13.02 -0.28 -3.64
CA ASP A 275 -14.33 -0.87 -3.41
C ASP A 275 -15.45 0.03 -3.96
N ALA A 276 -15.41 1.33 -3.68
CA ALA A 276 -16.41 2.29 -4.12
C ALA A 276 -16.42 2.43 -5.64
N THR A 277 -15.25 2.46 -6.28
CA THR A 277 -15.15 2.50 -7.74
C THR A 277 -15.74 1.24 -8.38
N ARG A 278 -15.54 0.06 -7.77
CA ARG A 278 -16.16 -1.18 -8.26
C ARG A 278 -17.67 -1.22 -8.05
N ALA A 279 -18.14 -0.75 -6.89
CA ALA A 279 -19.55 -0.85 -6.51
C ALA A 279 -20.42 0.23 -7.16
N TRP A 280 -19.88 1.43 -7.36
CA TRP A 280 -20.65 2.62 -7.79
C TRP A 280 -20.12 3.25 -9.08
N GLY A 281 -18.92 2.86 -9.54
CA GLY A 281 -18.37 3.33 -10.81
C GLY A 281 -19.00 2.68 -12.04
N GLY A 282 -19.67 1.53 -11.86
CA GLY A 282 -20.49 0.88 -12.87
C GLY A 282 -21.93 1.40 -12.85
N ASP A 283 -22.17 2.46 -13.63
CA ASP A 283 -23.41 2.80 -14.35
C ASP A 283 -23.35 4.28 -14.76
N ALA A 284 -22.67 4.54 -15.87
CA ALA A 284 -22.82 5.70 -16.74
C ALA A 284 -22.32 5.31 -18.14
N SER A 285 -22.94 4.28 -18.72
CA SER A 285 -22.95 4.05 -20.16
C SER A 285 -24.19 4.69 -20.76
#